data_AF-A0A838JVF7-F1
#
_entry.id   AF-A0A838JVF7-F1
#
_cell.length_a   1.000
_cell.length_b   1.000
_cell.length_c   1.000
_cell.angle_alpha   90.00
_cell.angle_beta   90.00
_cell.angle_gamma   90.00
#
_symmetry.space_group_name_H-M   'P 1'
#
loop_
_entity.id
_entity.type
_entity.pdbx_description
1 polymer ?
#
loop_
_entity_poly.entity_id
_entity_poly.type
_entity_poly.pdbx_seq_one_letter_code
_entity_poly.pdbx_strand_id
1 'polypeptide(L)'
;MSIFHPDRIPSLSRLPKELGREERFCERCGTRTEHIFYRVPKKVVLLYVKEHPENLHATCVVCARSTILTGEERERILASLRD
;
A
#
# COMPACT_ATOMS: atom_id res chain seq x y z
N MET A 1 -13.25 24.35 1.87
CA MET A 1 -11.89 24.64 1.37
C MET A 1 -10.91 24.16 2.43
N SER A 2 -10.21 23.06 2.18
CA SER A 2 -9.28 22.46 3.17
C SER A 2 -7.95 23.20 3.12
N ILE A 3 -7.59 23.83 4.23
CA ILE A 3 -6.38 24.66 4.41
C ILE A 3 -5.19 23.71 4.61
N PHE A 4 -4.27 23.69 3.66
CA PHE A 4 -2.98 23.00 3.78
C PHE A 4 -2.12 23.77 4.78
N HIS A 5 -1.85 23.19 5.95
CA HIS A 5 -0.95 23.76 6.97
C HIS A 5 0.46 23.14 6.83
N PRO A 6 1.45 23.88 6.28
CA PRO A 6 2.78 23.35 5.99
C PRO A 6 3.63 23.01 7.23
N ASP A 7 3.28 23.52 8.42
CA ASP A 7 3.99 23.21 9.69
C ASP A 7 3.70 21.82 10.28
N ARG A 8 2.78 21.07 9.68
CA ARG A 8 2.51 19.68 10.03
C ARG A 8 2.88 18.76 8.88
N ILE A 9 4.14 18.81 8.41
CA ILE A 9 4.66 17.72 7.59
C ILE A 9 4.39 16.43 8.38
N PRO A 10 3.52 15.54 7.87
CA PRO A 10 3.25 14.30 8.57
C PRO A 10 4.60 13.59 8.73
N SER A 11 5.03 13.32 9.97
CA SER A 11 6.30 12.63 10.26
C SER A 11 6.57 11.55 9.22
N LEU A 12 7.76 11.51 8.59
CA LEU A 12 8.11 10.63 7.46
C LEU A 12 7.65 9.16 7.61
N SER A 13 7.49 8.68 8.84
CA SER A 13 6.83 7.42 9.22
C SER A 13 5.37 7.25 8.75
N ARG A 14 4.74 8.28 8.18
CA ARG A 14 3.35 8.31 7.69
C ARG A 14 3.26 8.23 6.17
N LEU A 15 4.38 8.26 5.46
CA LEU A 15 4.40 8.09 4.02
C LEU A 15 4.23 6.60 3.70
N PRO A 16 3.39 6.24 2.72
CA PRO A 16 3.37 4.88 2.19
C PRO A 16 4.79 4.46 1.81
N LYS A 17 5.24 3.34 2.36
CA LYS A 17 6.56 2.78 2.01
C LYS A 17 6.37 1.81 0.86
N GLU A 18 7.04 2.07 -0.27
CA GLU A 18 7.18 1.06 -1.34
C GLU A 18 7.95 -0.13 -0.76
N LEU A 19 7.33 -1.29 -0.84
CA LEU A 19 7.92 -2.54 -0.37
C LEU A 19 8.53 -3.33 -1.53
N GLY A 20 7.92 -3.30 -2.70
CA GLY A 20 8.41 -4.00 -3.88
C GLY A 20 7.42 -3.92 -5.03
N ARG A 21 7.71 -4.63 -6.11
CA ARG A 21 6.90 -4.68 -7.32
C ARG A 21 6.76 -6.11 -7.80
N GLU A 22 5.58 -6.44 -8.32
CA GLU A 22 5.34 -7.76 -8.93
C GLU A 22 4.34 -7.62 -10.08
N GLU A 23 4.51 -8.48 -11.09
CA GLU A 23 3.53 -8.63 -12.15
C GLU A 23 2.32 -9.43 -11.67
N ARG A 24 1.15 -8.80 -11.72
CA ARG A 24 -0.12 -9.45 -11.40
C ARG A 24 -1.21 -9.04 -12.38
N PHE A 25 -2.26 -9.84 -12.44
CA PHE A 25 -3.43 -9.49 -13.21
C PHE A 25 -4.14 -8.29 -12.58
N CYS A 26 -4.38 -7.24 -13.37
CA CYS A 26 -5.22 -6.14 -12.96
C CYS A 26 -6.64 -6.37 -13.47
N GLU A 27 -7.60 -6.56 -12.57
CA GLU A 27 -9.02 -6.74 -12.93
C GLU A 27 -9.56 -5.56 -13.76
N ARG A 28 -9.04 -4.35 -13.53
CA ARG A 28 -9.45 -3.16 -14.27
C ARG A 28 -8.83 -3.05 -15.66
N CYS A 29 -7.55 -3.39 -15.81
CA CYS A 29 -6.88 -3.35 -17.12
C CYS A 29 -7.17 -4.59 -17.97
N GLY A 30 -7.65 -5.68 -17.36
CA GLY A 30 -7.89 -6.96 -18.03
C GLY A 30 -6.60 -7.65 -18.49
N THR A 31 -5.44 -7.25 -17.99
CA THR A 31 -4.14 -7.79 -18.39
C THR A 31 -3.15 -7.84 -17.22
N ARG A 32 -2.07 -8.61 -17.39
CA ARG A 32 -0.96 -8.66 -16.44
C ARG A 32 -0.19 -7.35 -16.54
N THR A 33 -0.01 -6.68 -15.41
CA THR A 33 0.71 -5.42 -15.30
C THR A 33 1.54 -5.41 -14.02
N GLU A 34 2.59 -4.60 -14.02
CA GLU A 34 3.36 -4.35 -12.80
C GLU A 34 2.46 -3.65 -11.76
N HIS A 35 2.52 -4.13 -10.52
CA HIS A 35 1.89 -3.48 -9.39
C HIS A 35 2.92 -3.20 -8.32
N ILE A 36 2.83 -2.00 -7.75
CA ILE A 36 3.70 -1.55 -6.66
C ILE A 36 3.00 -1.86 -5.35
N PHE A 37 3.72 -2.50 -4.43
CA PHE A 37 3.24 -2.79 -3.10
C PHE A 37 3.61 -1.66 -2.15
N TYR A 38 2.59 -1.07 -1.54
CA TYR A 38 2.76 -0.04 -0.52
C TYR A 38 2.28 -0.53 0.83
N ARG A 39 3.08 -0.27 1.86
CA ARG A 39 2.60 -0.36 3.23
C ARG A 39 2.04 0.99 3.65
N VAL A 40 0.72 1.08 3.75
CA VAL A 40 0.01 2.32 4.07
C VAL A 40 -0.22 2.41 5.58
N PRO A 41 0.33 3.40 6.29
CA PRO A 41 0.10 3.55 7.72
C PRO A 41 -1.34 3.99 8.01
N LYS A 42 -2.04 3.22 8.87
CA LYS A 42 -3.48 3.32 9.22
C LYS A 42 -3.91 4.59 9.98
N LYS A 43 -3.32 5.77 9.75
CA LYS A 43 -3.68 7.04 10.42
C LYS A 43 -5.05 7.61 10.00
N VAL A 44 -6.07 6.76 9.92
CA VAL A 44 -7.46 7.16 9.71
C VAL A 44 -8.45 6.46 10.63
N VAL A 45 -8.06 5.42 11.40
CA VAL A 45 -8.93 4.84 12.43
C VAL A 45 -8.11 4.55 13.69
N LEU A 46 -7.97 5.58 14.52
CA LEU A 46 -7.75 5.52 15.97
C LEU A 46 -6.72 4.49 16.50
N LEU A 47 -5.55 5.01 16.88
CA LEU A 47 -4.68 4.50 17.95
C LEU A 47 -4.13 3.05 17.77
N TYR A 48 -2.86 2.97 17.38
CA TYR A 48 -1.95 1.84 17.61
C TYR A 48 -2.22 0.51 16.89
N VAL A 49 -1.89 0.44 15.59
CA VAL A 49 -1.09 -0.69 15.05
C VAL A 49 -0.24 -0.16 13.88
N LYS A 50 1.08 0.03 14.10
CA LYS A 50 2.03 0.39 13.02
C LYS A 50 2.13 -0.71 11.94
N GLU A 51 1.65 -1.91 12.23
CA GLU A 51 1.76 -3.12 11.42
C GLU A 51 0.40 -3.84 11.25
N HIS A 52 -0.67 -3.12 10.88
CA HIS A 52 -1.95 -3.80 10.68
C HIS A 52 -1.87 -4.71 9.44
N PRO A 53 -2.36 -5.96 9.51
CA PRO A 53 -2.31 -6.87 8.39
C PRO A 53 -2.94 -6.31 7.11
N GLU A 54 -4.08 -5.63 7.23
CA GLU A 54 -4.79 -4.99 6.11
C GLU A 54 -4.10 -3.75 5.49
N ASN A 55 -2.89 -3.37 5.92
CA ASN A 55 -2.24 -2.14 5.43
C ASN A 55 -1.41 -2.33 4.15
N LEU A 56 -1.44 -3.50 3.52
CA LEU A 56 -0.70 -3.77 2.29
C LEU A 56 -1.57 -3.46 1.08
N HIS A 57 -1.13 -2.54 0.23
CA HIS A 57 -1.85 -2.13 -0.98
C HIS A 57 -1.04 -2.53 -2.21
N ALA A 58 -1.69 -3.15 -3.20
CA ALA A 58 -1.13 -3.34 -4.54
C ALA A 58 -1.69 -2.28 -5.47
N THR A 59 -0.84 -1.47 -6.09
CA THR A 59 -1.25 -0.39 -7.00
C THR A 59 -0.75 -0.66 -8.40
N CYS A 60 -1.67 -0.79 -9.36
CA CYS A 60 -1.32 -0.98 -10.76
C CYS A 60 -0.61 0.26 -11.31
N VAL A 61 0.53 0.09 -11.99
CA VAL A 61 1.27 1.20 -12.59
C VAL A 61 0.53 1.85 -13.77
N VAL A 62 -0.38 1.10 -14.41
CA VAL A 62 -1.10 1.55 -15.60
C VAL A 62 -2.35 2.35 -15.24
N CYS A 63 -3.21 1.81 -14.38
CA CYS A 63 -4.50 2.44 -14.05
C CYS A 63 -4.51 3.17 -12.68
N ALA A 64 -3.39 3.15 -11.96
CA ALA A 64 -3.21 3.75 -10.63
C ALA A 64 -4.23 3.28 -9.58
N ARG A 65 -4.91 2.15 -9.81
CA ARG A 65 -5.89 1.61 -8.88
C ARG A 65 -5.18 0.78 -7.82
N SER A 66 -5.46 1.08 -6.56
CA SER A 66 -4.98 0.32 -5.42
C SER A 66 -6.02 -0.72 -4.97
N THR A 67 -5.54 -1.92 -4.66
CA THR A 67 -6.31 -3.00 -4.03
C THR A 67 -5.67 -3.35 -2.69
N ILE A 68 -6.48 -3.50 -1.65
CA ILE A 68 -6.01 -3.92 -0.33
C ILE A 68 -5.78 -5.44 -0.37
N LEU A 69 -4.58 -5.87 0.01
CA LEU A 69 -4.22 -7.28 0.08
C LEU A 69 -4.48 -7.83 1.48
N THR A 70 -5.14 -8.99 1.53
CA THR A 70 -5.55 -9.68 2.76
C THR A 70 -5.24 -11.17 2.66
N GLY A 71 -5.20 -11.87 3.80
CA GLY A 71 -5.04 -13.34 3.84
C GLY A 71 -3.70 -13.84 3.29
N GLU A 72 -3.73 -15.00 2.64
CA GLU A 72 -2.56 -15.72 2.13
C GLU A 72 -1.74 -14.91 1.11
N GLU A 73 -2.42 -14.16 0.23
CA GLU A 73 -1.75 -13.36 -0.80
C GLU A 73 -0.81 -12.33 -0.15
N ARG A 74 -1.29 -11.68 0.92
CA ARG A 74 -0.48 -10.75 1.69
C ARG A 74 0.69 -11.45 2.36
N GLU A 75 0.47 -12.59 3.00
CA GLU A 75 1.53 -13.32 3.71
C GLU A 75 2.64 -13.74 2.76
N ARG A 76 2.28 -14.19 1.55
CA ARG A 76 3.22 -14.49 0.47
C ARG A 76 4.07 -13.28 0.09
N ILE A 77 3.46 -12.11 -0.14
CA ILE A 77 4.20 -10.88 -0.46
C ILE A 77 5.10 -10.46 0.69
N LEU A 78 4.61 -10.52 1.93
CA LEU A 78 5.43 -10.14 3.08
C LEU A 78 6.58 -11.12 3.32
N ALA A 79 6.40 -12.40 3.03
CA ALA A 79 7.46 -13.40 3.09
C ALA A 79 8.51 -13.15 2.00
N SER A 80 8.10 -12.87 0.75
CA SER A 80 9.03 -12.59 -0.35
C SER A 80 9.82 -11.29 -0.21
N LEU A 81 9.50 -10.46 0.79
CA LEU A 81 10.20 -9.20 1.10
C LEU A 81 11.19 -9.34 2.27
N ARG A 82 11.25 -10.51 2.92
CA ARG A 82 12.15 -10.78 4.05
C ARG A 82 13.46 -11.48 3.65
N ASP A 83 13.53 -12.01 2.42
CA ASP A 83 14.74 -12.51 1.76
C ASP A 83 15.45 -11.39 1.00
#